data_AF-A0A2K0WRT8-F1
#
_entry.id   AF-A0A2K0WRT8-F1
#
_cell.length_a   1.000
_cell.length_b   1.000
_cell.length_c   1.000
_cell.angle_alpha   90.00
_cell.angle_beta   90.00
_cell.angle_gamma   90.00
#
_symmetry.space_group_name_H-M   'P 1'
#
loop_
_entity.id
_entity.type
_entity.pdbx_description
1 polymer ?
#
loop_
_entity_poly.entity_id
_entity_poly.type
_entity_poly.pdbx_seq_one_letter_code
_entity_poly.pdbx_strand_id
1 'polypeptide(L)'
;MDALDAMNFLKLDHGITNLDLVIANAGMSKYFGTAEATPAKEMMDHFKINSVAPLLVFQATWPLLHATKAPKFVTISSGAGSLGVELLHMDRPKQHLTSSRGGYALRIRI
;
A
#
# COMPACT_ATOMS: atom_id res chain seq x y z
N MET A 1 0.31 17.36 6.44
CA MET A 1 1.67 17.28 5.90
C MET A 1 1.61 16.31 4.74
N ASP A 2 1.90 16.76 3.53
CA ASP A 2 2.03 15.85 2.38
C ASP A 2 3.45 15.25 2.30
N ALA A 3 3.72 14.45 1.26
CA ALA A 3 5.01 13.79 1.12
C ALA A 3 6.17 14.77 0.91
N LEU A 4 5.94 15.90 0.25
CA LEU A 4 6.98 16.90 -0.01
C LEU A 4 7.31 17.66 1.28
N ASP A 5 6.28 18.07 2.02
CA ASP A 5 6.45 18.68 3.34
C ASP A 5 7.23 17.73 4.27
N ALA A 6 6.92 16.43 4.25
CA ALA A 6 7.62 15.42 5.04
C ALA A 6 9.12 15.37 4.69
N MET A 7 9.47 15.44 3.40
CA MET A 7 10.88 15.45 2.98
C MET A 7 11.61 16.72 3.42
N ASN A 8 10.93 17.87 3.40
CA ASN A 8 11.50 19.11 3.92
C ASN A 8 11.73 19.02 5.43
N PHE A 9 10.77 18.48 6.18
CA PHE A 9 10.91 18.23 7.61
C PHE A 9 12.13 17.33 7.92
N LEU A 10 12.28 16.21 7.20
CA LEU A 10 13.45 15.32 7.37
C LEU A 10 14.78 16.03 7.08
N LYS A 11 14.83 16.86 6.02
CA LYS A 11 16.05 17.57 5.62
C LYS A 11 16.40 18.70 6.58
N LEU A 12 15.44 19.57 6.88
CA LEU A 12 15.67 20.82 7.60
C LEU A 12 15.75 20.59 9.11
N ASP A 13 14.86 19.78 9.65
CA ASP A 13 14.72 19.65 11.10
C ASP A 13 15.57 18.50 11.66
N HIS A 14 15.91 17.52 10.81
CA HIS A 14 16.69 16.34 11.22
C HIS A 14 18.00 16.16 10.45
N GLY A 15 18.32 17.02 9.48
CA GLY A 15 19.58 16.94 8.73
C GLY A 15 19.73 15.65 7.91
N ILE A 16 18.63 14.97 7.59
CA ILE A 16 18.67 13.73 6.81
C ILE A 16 18.97 14.04 5.36
N THR A 17 20.10 13.54 4.87
CA THR A 17 20.61 13.80 3.52
C THR A 17 20.41 12.63 2.55
N ASN A 18 20.12 11.44 3.08
CA ASN A 18 19.85 10.25 2.27
C ASN A 18 18.81 9.33 2.93
N LEU A 19 18.13 8.53 2.11
CA LEU A 19 17.26 7.44 2.55
C LEU A 19 17.73 6.14 1.87
N ASP A 20 17.91 5.07 2.64
CA ASP A 20 18.28 3.77 2.08
C ASP A 20 17.05 2.97 1.63
N LEU A 21 15.94 3.14 2.36
CA LEU A 21 14.70 2.40 2.18
C LEU A 21 13.50 3.32 2.39
N VAL A 22 12.54 3.25 1.47
CA VAL A 22 11.20 3.80 1.64
C VAL A 22 10.18 2.69 1.45
N ILE A 23 9.22 2.60 2.38
CA ILE A 23 8.11 1.64 2.33
C ILE A 23 6.81 2.42 2.17
N ALA A 24 6.26 2.45 0.96
CA ALA A 24 4.95 3.01 0.66
C ALA A 24 3.85 2.00 1.05
N ASN A 25 3.53 1.98 2.34
CA ASN A 25 2.52 1.07 2.92
C ASN A 25 1.13 1.70 3.08
N ALA A 26 1.02 3.04 3.06
CA ALA A 26 -0.25 3.70 3.31
C ALA A 26 -1.32 3.24 2.30
N GLY A 27 -2.44 2.74 2.83
CA GLY A 27 -3.51 2.16 2.05
C GLY A 27 -4.83 2.19 2.81
N MET A 28 -5.94 2.08 2.08
CA MET A 28 -7.28 2.14 2.63
C MET A 28 -8.22 1.18 1.89
N SER A 29 -9.28 0.75 2.57
CA SER A 29 -10.40 0.05 1.92
C SER A 29 -11.72 0.43 2.59
N LYS A 30 -12.46 1.31 1.94
CA LYS A 30 -13.75 1.84 2.41
C LYS A 30 -14.97 1.13 1.83
N TYR A 31 -14.82 0.35 0.77
CA TYR A 31 -15.94 -0.29 0.08
C TYR A 31 -15.55 -1.70 -0.37
N PHE A 32 -16.45 -2.66 -0.13
CA PHE A 32 -16.27 -4.09 -0.41
C PHE A 32 -17.56 -4.71 -0.98
N GLY A 33 -18.23 -4.02 -1.90
CA GLY A 33 -19.41 -4.52 -2.60
C GLY A 33 -19.13 -4.94 -4.04
N THR A 34 -20.19 -5.22 -4.80
CA THR A 34 -20.09 -5.60 -6.21
C THR A 34 -19.66 -4.41 -7.08
N ALA A 35 -19.06 -4.71 -8.24
CA ALA A 35 -18.61 -3.68 -9.17
C ALA A 35 -19.78 -2.79 -9.65
N GLU A 36 -20.95 -3.38 -9.91
CA GLU A 36 -22.16 -2.66 -10.31
C GLU A 36 -22.68 -1.65 -9.28
N ALA A 37 -22.45 -1.91 -7.99
CA ALA A 37 -22.93 -1.08 -6.89
C ALA A 37 -21.85 -0.15 -6.32
N THR A 38 -20.63 -0.18 -6.87
CA THR A 38 -19.49 0.56 -6.34
C THR A 38 -19.69 2.07 -6.51
N PRO A 39 -19.73 2.86 -5.41
CA PRO A 39 -19.81 4.30 -5.51
C PRO A 39 -18.54 4.86 -6.14
N ALA A 40 -18.69 5.70 -7.17
CA ALA A 40 -17.56 6.31 -7.88
C ALA A 40 -16.58 7.01 -6.92
N LYS A 41 -17.10 7.72 -5.91
CA LYS A 41 -16.30 8.39 -4.88
C LYS A 41 -15.40 7.41 -4.11
N GLU A 42 -15.91 6.24 -3.74
CA GLU A 42 -15.14 5.26 -2.98
C GLU A 42 -14.04 4.64 -3.85
N MET A 43 -14.34 4.36 -5.12
CA MET A 43 -13.34 3.90 -6.09
C MET A 43 -12.23 4.95 -6.30
N MET A 44 -12.60 6.23 -6.44
CA MET A 44 -11.65 7.34 -6.60
C MET A 44 -10.78 7.52 -5.35
N ASP A 45 -11.36 7.41 -4.15
CA ASP A 45 -10.63 7.47 -2.88
C ASP A 45 -9.60 6.33 -2.79
N HIS A 46 -10.00 5.09 -3.12
CA HIS A 46 -9.08 3.94 -3.13
C HIS A 46 -7.95 4.14 -4.15
N PHE A 47 -8.28 4.57 -5.37
CA PHE A 47 -7.26 4.78 -6.41
C PHE A 47 -6.27 5.88 -6.02
N LYS A 48 -6.77 6.97 -5.42
CA LYS A 48 -5.93 8.07 -4.94
C LYS A 48 -4.92 7.60 -3.90
N ILE A 49 -5.34 6.83 -2.90
CA ILE A 49 -4.47 6.44 -1.78
C ILE A 49 -3.65 5.18 -2.09
N ASN A 50 -4.24 4.15 -2.68
CA ASN A 50 -3.58 2.86 -2.86
C ASN A 50 -2.71 2.80 -4.13
N SER A 51 -2.96 3.67 -5.11
CA SER A 51 -2.27 3.62 -6.41
C SER A 51 -1.50 4.91 -6.72
N VAL A 52 -2.15 6.07 -6.65
CA VAL A 52 -1.52 7.34 -7.01
C VAL A 52 -0.54 7.81 -5.92
N ALA A 53 -0.92 7.73 -4.64
CA ALA A 53 -0.07 8.21 -3.56
C ALA A 53 1.30 7.51 -3.47
N PRO A 54 1.45 6.19 -3.66
CA PRO A 54 2.76 5.55 -3.74
C PRO A 54 3.69 6.17 -4.79
N LEU A 55 3.18 6.55 -5.97
CA LEU A 55 3.98 7.25 -6.98
C LEU A 55 4.42 8.63 -6.50
N LEU A 56 3.52 9.39 -5.87
CA LEU A 56 3.85 10.72 -5.34
C LEU A 56 4.89 10.64 -4.21
N VAL A 57 4.78 9.64 -3.33
CA VAL A 57 5.78 9.38 -2.28
C VAL A 57 7.13 9.02 -2.90
N PHE A 58 7.16 8.18 -3.94
CA PHE A 58 8.40 7.90 -4.68
C PHE A 58 9.02 9.18 -5.24
N GLN A 59 8.24 10.00 -5.93
CA GLN A 59 8.72 11.26 -6.52
C GLN A 59 9.27 12.22 -5.45
N ALA A 60 8.57 12.37 -4.33
CA ALA A 60 9.01 13.23 -3.22
C ALA A 60 10.31 12.72 -2.58
N THR A 61 10.42 11.40 -2.36
CA THR A 61 11.57 10.78 -1.68
C THR A 61 12.78 10.58 -2.60
N TRP A 62 12.60 10.62 -3.92
CA TRP A 62 13.65 10.36 -4.90
C TRP A 62 14.95 11.14 -4.68
N PRO A 63 14.95 12.46 -4.38
CA PRO A 63 16.19 13.20 -4.16
C PRO A 63 17.04 12.66 -3.00
N LEU A 64 16.40 12.12 -1.96
CA LEU A 64 17.10 11.51 -0.81
C LEU A 64 17.47 10.05 -1.07
N LEU A 65 16.60 9.30 -1.76
CA LEU A 65 16.87 7.90 -2.14
C LEU A 65 18.06 7.81 -3.11
N HIS A 66 18.09 8.64 -4.15
CA HIS A 66 19.12 8.59 -5.19
C HIS A 66 20.53 9.02 -4.70
N ALA A 67 20.63 9.61 -3.50
CA ALA A 67 21.91 9.89 -2.87
C ALA A 67 22.63 8.62 -2.36
N THR A 68 21.89 7.52 -2.21
CA THR A 68 22.39 6.22 -1.74
C THR A 68 22.86 5.35 -2.91
N LYS A 69 23.89 4.50 -2.70
CA LYS A 69 24.42 3.59 -3.74
C LYS A 69 23.45 2.48 -4.19
N ALA A 70 22.55 2.05 -3.31
CA ALA A 70 21.63 0.94 -3.56
C ALA A 70 20.24 1.24 -2.96
N PRO A 71 19.52 2.25 -3.49
CA PRO A 71 18.24 2.65 -2.93
C PRO A 71 17.16 1.60 -3.13
N LYS A 72 16.30 1.44 -2.13
CA LYS A 72 15.13 0.55 -2.21
C LYS A 72 13.85 1.34 -2.01
N PHE A 73 12.93 1.21 -2.95
CA PHE A 73 11.55 1.67 -2.81
C PHE A 73 10.63 0.46 -2.86
N VAL A 74 9.83 0.27 -1.82
CA VAL A 74 8.93 -0.89 -1.68
C VAL A 74 7.51 -0.38 -1.60
N THR A 75 6.65 -0.81 -2.52
CA THR A 75 5.20 -0.67 -2.39
C THR A 75 4.61 -1.90 -1.72
N ILE A 76 3.62 -1.70 -0.86
CA ILE A 76 2.87 -2.81 -0.28
C ILE A 76 1.57 -2.99 -1.06
N SER A 77 1.39 -4.19 -1.63
CA SER A 77 0.17 -4.59 -2.34
C SER A 77 -0.58 -5.66 -1.55
N SER A 78 -1.74 -6.06 -2.06
CA SER A 78 -2.60 -7.09 -1.48
C SER A 78 -2.80 -8.24 -2.46
N GLY A 79 -3.03 -9.44 -1.94
CA GLY A 79 -3.49 -10.58 -2.75
C GLY A 79 -4.70 -10.23 -3.60
N ALA A 80 -5.66 -9.45 -3.07
CA ALA A 80 -6.86 -9.02 -3.81
C ALA A 80 -6.57 -8.16 -5.05
N GLY A 81 -5.36 -7.60 -5.18
CA GLY A 81 -4.92 -6.90 -6.39
C GLY A 81 -4.29 -7.81 -7.45
N SER A 82 -4.20 -9.12 -7.19
CA SER A 82 -3.62 -10.09 -8.12
C SER A 82 -4.69 -10.75 -8.98
N LEU A 83 -4.30 -11.22 -10.17
CA LEU A 83 -5.16 -12.01 -11.03
C LEU A 83 -5.39 -13.45 -10.52
N GLY A 84 -4.56 -13.91 -9.58
CA GLY A 84 -4.57 -15.28 -9.06
C GLY A 84 -5.31 -15.45 -7.73
N VAL A 85 -5.66 -14.36 -7.05
CA VAL A 85 -6.56 -14.41 -5.90
C VAL A 85 -7.98 -14.35 -6.44
N GLU A 86 -8.50 -15.54 -6.69
CA GLU A 86 -9.93 -15.74 -6.77
C GLU A 86 -10.51 -15.53 -5.37
N LEU A 87 -11.11 -14.37 -5.13
CA LEU A 87 -11.94 -14.15 -3.94
C LEU A 87 -13.13 -15.10 -4.07
N LEU A 88 -13.04 -16.26 -3.41
CA LEU A 88 -14.09 -17.26 -3.20
C LEU A 88 -15.29 -16.67 -2.41
N HIS A 89 -15.95 -15.65 -2.97
CA HIS A 89 -17.11 -15.01 -2.38
C HIS A 89 -18.24 -14.72 -3.38
N MET A 90 -18.20 -15.25 -4.61
CA MET A 90 -19.39 -15.21 -5.47
C MET A 90 -20.44 -16.30 -5.18
N ASP A 91 -20.15 -17.33 -4.37
CA ASP A 91 -21.17 -18.35 -4.01
C ASP A 91 -20.88 -19.07 -2.66
N ARG A 92 -21.15 -18.41 -1.52
CA ARG A 92 -21.36 -19.14 -0.25
C ARG A 92 -22.75 -18.81 0.28
N PRO A 93 -23.75 -19.71 0.18
CA PRO A 93 -24.87 -19.65 1.13
C PRO A 93 -24.28 -19.68 2.56
N LYS A 94 -24.89 -18.94 3.49
CA LYS A 94 -24.43 -18.76 4.89
C LYS A 94 -24.07 -20.12 5.52
N GLN A 95 -22.80 -20.51 5.42
CA GLN A 95 -22.31 -21.73 6.04
C GLN A 95 -21.79 -21.39 7.42
N HIS A 96 -22.43 -22.03 8.40
CA HIS A 96 -22.11 -22.07 9.81
C HIS A 96 -20.59 -22.18 10.03
N LEU A 97 -20.04 -21.25 10.81
CA LEU A 97 -18.62 -21.18 11.14
C LEU A 97 -18.14 -22.49 11.78
N THR A 98 -17.30 -23.23 11.05
CA THR A 98 -16.40 -24.21 11.65
C THR A 98 -14.97 -23.90 11.22
N SER A 99 -14.11 -23.82 12.23
CA SER A 99 -12.70 -23.47 12.18
C SER A 99 -11.87 -24.55 11.48
N SER A 100 -11.08 -24.20 10.47
CA SER A 100 -9.82 -24.89 10.15
C SER A 100 -8.90 -24.08 9.21
N ARG A 101 -7.86 -23.49 9.82
CA ARG A 101 -6.46 -23.28 9.39
C ARG A 101 -6.11 -23.18 7.88
N GLY A 102 -5.43 -22.07 7.54
CA GLY A 102 -4.44 -21.98 6.46
C GLY A 102 -3.50 -20.80 6.74
N GLY A 103 -2.31 -21.09 7.28
CA GLY A 103 -1.36 -20.09 7.77
C GLY A 103 -0.62 -19.37 6.64
N TYR A 104 -0.54 -18.05 6.73
CA TYR A 104 0.47 -17.23 6.06
C TYR A 104 1.43 -16.69 7.12
N ALA A 105 2.42 -17.50 7.46
CA ALA A 105 3.56 -17.03 8.25
C ALA A 105 4.51 -16.27 7.30
N LEU A 106 4.44 -14.94 7.32
CA LEU A 106 5.43 -14.09 6.68
C LEU A 106 6.74 -14.20 7.48
N ARG A 107 7.66 -15.04 7.03
CA ARG A 107 8.99 -15.19 7.64
C ARG A 107 9.89 -14.09 7.13
N ILE A 108 9.88 -12.93 7.80
CA ILE A 108 10.88 -11.87 7.61
C ILE A 108 12.17 -12.37 8.29
N ARG A 109 13.22 -12.65 7.50
CA ARG A 109 14.59 -12.69 8.05
C ARG A 109 15.10 -11.26 8.05
N ILE A 110 15.42 -10.77 9.24
CA ILE A 110 16.28 -9.60 9.46
C ILE A 110 17.71 -9.89 8.99
#